data_AF-A0A6N2VRL2-F1
#
_entry.id   AF-A0A6N2VRL2-F1
#
_cell.length_a   1.000
_cell.length_b   1.000
_cell.length_c   1.000
_cell.angle_alpha   90.00
_cell.angle_beta   90.00
_cell.angle_gamma   90.00
#
_symmetry.space_group_name_H-M   'P 1'
#
loop_
_entity.id
_entity.type
_entity.pdbx_description
1 polymer ?
#
loop_
_entity_poly.entity_id
_entity_poly.type
_entity_poly.pdbx_seq_one_letter_code
_entity_poly.pdbx_strand_id
1 'polypeptide(L)'
;MVHTVVADSGYGSEENYRFMSENGMEAYVKYNYFHMEQRSRFKPDPFKAENFYYNEEHDFCICPMGQRMRRIGTRNVKTASGYVNENARYRAVRCEGCPLRCRCFKAKGNRTIELNHRLRKYKQKAKELLCSEEGLKHRGQRCIEPEAVFGQMKNNMNYKRFRHFGKDKVFMDFAFFVIAFNIKKMCAKITKEGMDWLIRPFYELTVVLFRCCERINQRNPQNIAA
;
A
#
# COMPACT_ATOMS: atom_id res chain seq x y z
N MET A 1 13.27 17.45 -7.65
CA MET A 1 13.06 16.65 -6.43
C MET A 1 11.59 16.29 -6.34
N VAL A 2 11.25 15.05 -6.01
CA VAL A 2 9.84 14.64 -5.81
C VAL A 2 9.39 15.22 -4.47
N HIS A 3 8.45 16.18 -4.50
CA HIS A 3 7.94 16.83 -3.29
C HIS A 3 6.98 15.90 -2.51
N THR A 4 6.24 15.05 -3.22
CA THR A 4 5.11 14.31 -2.67
C THR A 4 5.18 12.84 -3.05
N VAL A 5 5.07 11.95 -2.05
CA VAL A 5 5.15 10.50 -2.23
C VAL A 5 3.85 9.85 -1.77
N VAL A 6 3.18 9.14 -2.67
CA VAL A 6 1.95 8.38 -2.38
C VAL A 6 2.26 6.90 -2.49
N ALA A 7 2.06 6.13 -1.42
CA ALA A 7 2.30 4.69 -1.42
C ALA A 7 1.25 3.91 -0.61
N ASP A 8 1.24 2.59 -0.75
CA ASP A 8 0.30 1.72 -0.03
C ASP A 8 0.78 1.45 1.40
N SER A 9 -0.02 0.69 2.16
CA SER A 9 0.29 0.38 3.55
C SER A 9 1.53 -0.50 3.73
N GLY A 10 1.92 -1.26 2.70
CA GLY A 10 3.11 -2.10 2.71
C GLY A 10 4.41 -1.29 2.80
N TYR A 11 4.40 -0.04 2.34
CA TYR A 11 5.53 0.88 2.46
C TYR A 11 5.53 1.66 3.79
N GLY A 12 4.56 1.47 4.68
CA GLY A 12 4.41 2.20 5.94
C GLY A 12 5.33 1.71 7.06
N SER A 13 6.65 1.68 6.84
CA SER A 13 7.69 1.28 7.80
C SER A 13 8.46 2.49 8.35
N GLU A 14 9.09 2.35 9.53
CA GLU A 14 9.93 3.41 10.12
C GLU A 14 11.05 3.83 9.16
N GLU A 15 11.73 2.85 8.56
CA GLU A 15 12.80 3.06 7.59
C GLU A 15 12.35 3.96 6.44
N ASN A 16 11.20 3.65 5.83
CA ASN A 16 10.69 4.42 4.70
C ASN A 16 10.24 5.82 5.12
N TYR A 17 9.56 5.95 6.26
CA TYR A 17 9.16 7.26 6.77
C TYR A 17 10.36 8.14 7.11
N ARG A 18 11.41 7.56 7.69
CA ARG A 18 12.66 8.25 7.95
C ARG A 18 13.32 8.72 6.65
N PHE A 19 13.44 7.83 5.67
CA PHE A 19 14.01 8.17 4.36
C PHE A 19 13.26 9.35 3.72
N MET A 20 11.92 9.30 3.68
CA MET A 20 11.11 10.38 3.12
C MET A 20 11.30 11.68 3.91
N SER A 21 11.33 11.61 5.25
CA SER A 21 11.50 12.79 6.10
C SER A 21 12.88 13.44 5.94
N GLU A 22 13.96 12.65 5.84
CA GLU A 22 15.33 13.15 5.66
C GLU A 22 15.54 13.78 4.29
N ASN A 23 14.77 13.35 3.28
CA ASN A 23 14.82 13.92 1.93
C ASN A 23 13.78 15.04 1.70
N GLY A 24 13.09 15.51 2.75
CA GLY A 24 12.11 16.58 2.64
C GLY A 24 10.87 16.22 1.82
N MET A 25 10.53 14.93 1.74
CA MET A 25 9.38 14.43 0.99
C MET A 25 8.12 14.38 1.87
N GLU A 26 6.98 14.78 1.32
CA GLU A 26 5.67 14.62 1.94
C GLU A 26 5.15 13.19 1.77
N ALA A 27 5.11 12.45 2.88
CA ALA A 27 4.75 11.04 2.87
C ALA A 27 3.24 10.82 3.02
N TYR A 28 2.50 10.79 1.91
CA TYR A 28 1.12 10.30 1.82
C TYR A 28 1.09 8.76 1.74
N VAL A 29 1.80 8.12 2.68
CA VAL A 29 1.95 6.67 2.75
C VAL A 29 1.12 6.15 3.90
N LYS A 30 0.26 5.17 3.61
CA LYS A 30 -0.60 4.55 4.62
C LYS A 30 0.26 3.71 5.56
N TYR A 31 -0.16 3.57 6.82
CA TYR A 31 0.30 2.50 7.70
C TYR A 31 -0.78 1.41 7.80
N ASN A 32 -0.38 0.20 8.18
CA ASN A 32 -1.22 -1.01 8.13
C ASN A 32 -2.62 -0.85 8.79
N TYR A 33 -2.70 -0.16 9.93
CA TYR A 33 -3.95 0.02 10.67
C TYR A 33 -4.79 1.24 10.25
N PHE A 34 -4.27 2.10 9.37
CA PHE A 34 -4.92 3.37 8.99
C PHE A 34 -6.36 3.19 8.51
N HIS A 35 -6.60 2.21 7.62
CA HIS A 35 -7.94 1.93 7.11
C HIS A 35 -8.88 1.35 8.17
N MET A 36 -8.36 0.57 9.10
CA MET A 36 -9.17 -0.01 10.18
C MET A 36 -9.62 1.09 11.14
N GLU A 37 -8.71 2.02 11.48
CA GLU A 37 -8.96 3.14 12.39
C GLU A 37 -10.04 4.10 11.88
N GLN A 38 -10.26 4.20 10.57
CA GLN A 38 -11.28 5.06 9.98
C GLN A 38 -12.69 4.47 9.98
N ARG A 39 -12.86 3.19 10.33
CA ARG A 39 -14.20 2.57 10.37
C ARG A 39 -14.95 3.08 11.60
N SER A 40 -16.22 3.46 11.42
CA SER A 40 -17.06 3.96 12.53
C SER A 40 -17.19 3.00 13.72
N ARG A 41 -17.08 1.69 13.47
CA ARG A 41 -17.14 0.64 14.51
C ARG A 41 -15.80 0.34 15.18
N PHE A 42 -14.71 0.96 14.72
CA PHE A 42 -13.39 0.69 15.27
C PHE A 42 -13.28 1.24 16.69
N LYS A 43 -12.86 0.37 17.62
CA LYS A 43 -12.50 0.76 18.98
C LYS A 43 -11.07 0.31 19.24
N PRO A 44 -10.17 1.22 19.65
CA PRO A 44 -8.81 0.83 19.99
C PRO A 44 -8.85 -0.17 21.14
N ASP A 45 -8.19 -1.31 20.98
CA ASP A 45 -8.09 -2.30 22.04
C ASP A 45 -7.26 -1.71 23.19
N PRO A 46 -7.86 -1.50 24.39
CA PRO A 46 -7.16 -0.89 25.50
C PRO A 46 -5.96 -1.72 25.94
N PHE A 47 -5.91 -3.02 25.65
CA PHE A 47 -4.81 -3.89 26.04
C PHE A 47 -3.64 -3.90 25.05
N LYS A 48 -3.72 -3.22 23.89
CA LYS A 48 -2.57 -3.08 22.98
C LYS A 48 -1.61 -1.99 23.47
N ALA A 49 -0.32 -2.30 23.47
CA ALA A 49 0.72 -1.38 23.95
C ALA A 49 0.72 -0.04 23.18
N GLU A 50 0.44 -0.07 21.88
CA GLU A 50 0.37 1.09 21.00
C GLU A 50 -0.66 2.14 21.47
N ASN A 51 -1.72 1.67 22.14
CA ASN A 51 -2.80 2.50 22.65
C ASN A 51 -2.58 3.00 24.08
N PHE A 52 -1.47 2.62 24.73
CA PHE A 52 -1.17 3.11 26.07
C PHE A 52 -0.77 4.59 25.99
N TYR A 53 -1.26 5.36 26.95
CA TYR A 53 -0.82 6.73 27.11
C TYR A 53 0.66 6.75 27.46
N TYR A 54 1.43 7.55 26.74
CA TYR A 54 2.85 7.78 26.97
C TYR A 54 3.05 9.25 27.30
N ASN A 55 3.75 9.51 28.40
CA ASN A 55 4.16 10.86 28.79
C ASN A 55 5.63 11.05 28.37
N GLU A 56 5.89 11.98 27.46
CA GLU A 56 7.25 12.26 26.96
C GLU A 56 8.13 12.94 28.02
N GLU A 57 7.56 13.79 28.88
CA GLU A 57 8.31 14.59 29.88
C GLU A 57 8.92 13.73 31.00
N HIS A 58 8.19 12.72 31.45
CA HIS A 58 8.57 11.86 32.58
C HIS A 58 8.90 10.41 32.17
N ASP A 59 8.93 10.12 30.87
CA ASP A 59 9.28 8.84 30.26
C ASP A 59 8.59 7.61 30.91
N PHE A 60 7.25 7.64 30.98
CA PHE A 60 6.47 6.51 31.45
C PHE A 60 5.22 6.25 30.60
N CYS A 61 4.75 5.00 30.64
CA CYS A 61 3.46 4.63 30.05
C CYS A 61 2.43 4.35 31.15
N ILE A 62 1.14 4.52 30.84
CA ILE A 62 0.04 4.13 31.74
C ILE A 62 -0.63 2.89 31.19
N CYS A 63 -0.74 1.84 32.01
CA CYS A 63 -1.45 0.62 31.63
C CYS A 63 -2.98 0.81 31.75
N PRO A 64 -3.81 -0.13 31.25
CA PRO A 64 -5.26 -0.01 31.29
C PRO A 64 -5.87 0.02 32.69
N MET A 65 -5.13 -0.49 33.69
CA MET A 65 -5.51 -0.42 35.12
C MET A 65 -5.14 0.95 35.75
N GLY A 66 -4.50 1.85 35.01
CA GLY A 66 -4.05 3.16 35.51
C GLY A 66 -2.66 3.19 36.16
N GLN A 67 -1.95 2.05 36.21
CA GLN A 67 -0.62 1.99 36.81
C GLN A 67 0.47 2.53 35.86
N ARG A 68 1.42 3.29 36.40
CA ARG A 68 2.65 3.70 35.69
C ARG A 68 3.56 2.50 35.38
N MET A 69 4.05 2.46 34.16
CA MET A 69 5.06 1.51 33.68
C MET A 69 6.39 2.25 33.52
N ARG A 70 7.43 1.76 34.18
CA ARG A 70 8.76 2.39 34.19
C ARG A 70 9.58 1.89 33.00
N ARG A 71 10.40 2.77 32.44
CA ARG A 71 11.39 2.35 31.42
C ARG A 71 12.43 1.43 32.05
N ILE A 72 12.70 0.31 31.39
CA ILE A 72 13.70 -0.68 31.82
C ILE A 72 14.89 -0.77 30.87
N GLY A 73 14.81 -0.15 29.69
CA GLY A 73 15.88 -0.13 28.71
C GLY A 73 15.37 0.06 27.29
N THR A 74 16.26 -0.16 26.34
CA THR A 74 15.99 -0.09 24.91
C THR A 74 16.42 -1.40 24.25
N ARG A 75 15.66 -1.85 23.27
CA ARG A 75 15.98 -3.01 22.44
C ARG A 75 16.13 -2.58 20.99
N ASN A 76 17.22 -2.98 20.37
CA ASN A 76 17.45 -2.77 18.95
C ASN A 76 17.03 -4.02 18.17
N VAL A 77 16.24 -3.83 17.12
CA VAL A 77 15.75 -4.91 16.25
C VAL A 77 16.15 -4.60 14.82
N LYS A 78 16.85 -5.53 14.17
CA LYS A 78 17.22 -5.40 12.75
C LYS A 78 16.09 -5.90 11.86
N THR A 79 15.76 -5.12 10.83
CA THR A 79 14.85 -5.54 9.75
C THR A 79 15.59 -6.43 8.74
N ALA A 80 14.85 -7.03 7.80
CA ALA A 80 15.45 -7.79 6.70
C ALA A 80 16.34 -6.94 5.77
N SER A 81 16.08 -5.62 5.67
CA SER A 81 16.91 -4.65 4.96
C SER A 81 18.20 -4.28 5.71
N GLY A 82 18.35 -4.69 6.97
CA GLY A 82 19.48 -4.32 7.83
C GLY A 82 19.26 -3.04 8.65
N TYR A 83 18.12 -2.37 8.49
CA TYR A 83 17.75 -1.19 9.27
C TYR A 83 17.56 -1.53 10.76
N VAL A 84 18.02 -0.65 11.65
CA VAL A 84 17.95 -0.85 13.10
C VAL A 84 16.82 -0.01 13.68
N ASN A 85 15.75 -0.68 14.11
CA ASN A 85 14.66 -0.07 14.87
C ASN A 85 15.02 0.00 16.35
N GLU A 86 14.70 1.13 16.98
CA GLU A 86 14.87 1.36 18.41
C GLU A 86 13.53 1.22 19.15
N ASN A 87 13.42 0.21 20.00
CA ASN A 87 12.22 -0.04 20.80
C ASN A 87 12.49 0.20 22.29
N ALA A 88 11.87 1.24 22.86
CA ALA A 88 11.89 1.49 24.29
C ALA A 88 11.04 0.46 25.03
N ARG A 89 11.60 -0.13 26.10
CA ARG A 89 10.94 -1.16 26.92
C ARG A 89 10.42 -0.57 28.21
N TYR A 90 9.14 -0.81 28.50
CA TYR A 90 8.49 -0.38 29.74
C TYR A 90 7.92 -1.56 30.49
N ARG A 91 8.05 -1.58 31.82
CA ARG A 91 7.55 -2.65 32.69
C ARG A 91 6.62 -2.10 33.75
N ALA A 92 5.50 -2.79 33.94
CA ALA A 92 4.57 -2.56 35.02
C ALA A 92 5.18 -2.95 36.38
N VAL A 93 4.86 -2.21 37.43
CA VAL A 93 5.41 -2.41 38.78
C VAL A 93 4.74 -3.59 39.49
N ARG A 94 3.39 -3.66 39.50
CA ARG A 94 2.62 -4.74 40.13
C ARG A 94 1.48 -5.21 39.24
N CYS A 95 1.60 -6.42 38.68
CA CYS A 95 0.54 -7.07 37.91
C CYS A 95 -0.06 -8.31 38.61
N GLU A 96 0.49 -8.69 39.76
CA GLU A 96 -0.07 -9.75 40.60
C GLU A 96 -1.40 -9.29 41.19
N GLY A 97 -2.40 -10.18 41.22
CA GLY A 97 -3.75 -9.84 41.67
C GLY A 97 -4.53 -8.84 40.82
N CYS A 98 -4.00 -8.38 39.68
CA CYS A 98 -4.70 -7.39 38.84
C CYS A 98 -5.98 -8.00 38.21
N PRO A 99 -7.17 -7.40 38.40
CA PRO A 99 -8.43 -7.91 37.85
C PRO A 99 -8.42 -8.02 36.32
N LEU A 100 -7.64 -7.17 35.65
CA LEU A 100 -7.54 -7.15 34.19
C LEU A 100 -6.51 -8.14 33.64
N ARG A 101 -5.79 -8.89 34.48
CA ARG A 101 -4.65 -9.73 34.08
C ARG A 101 -5.01 -10.71 32.96
N CYS A 102 -6.13 -11.43 33.10
CA CYS A 102 -6.56 -12.47 32.17
C CYS A 102 -6.72 -11.97 30.72
N ARG A 103 -7.11 -10.70 30.54
CA ARG A 103 -7.24 -10.06 29.21
C ARG A 103 -6.01 -9.25 28.81
N CYS A 104 -5.15 -8.89 29.76
CA CYS A 104 -4.04 -7.96 29.56
C CYS A 104 -2.79 -8.63 28.99
N PHE A 105 -2.33 -9.74 29.58
CA PHE A 105 -1.15 -10.51 29.10
C PHE A 105 -1.07 -11.89 29.78
N LYS A 106 -0.41 -12.85 29.12
CA LYS A 106 -0.33 -14.25 29.60
C LYS A 106 0.99 -14.64 30.30
N ALA A 107 2.05 -13.84 30.15
CA ALA A 107 3.37 -14.18 30.67
C ALA A 107 3.45 -14.16 32.21
N LYS A 108 4.41 -14.90 32.78
CA LYS A 108 4.71 -14.86 34.22
C LYS A 108 5.30 -13.49 34.63
N GLY A 109 5.04 -13.08 35.87
CA GLY A 109 5.50 -11.81 36.42
C GLY A 109 4.71 -10.60 35.92
N ASN A 110 5.41 -9.48 35.71
CA ASN A 110 4.84 -8.19 35.33
C ASN A 110 4.88 -7.97 33.82
N ARG A 111 3.85 -7.29 33.31
CA ARG A 111 3.75 -6.95 31.89
C ARG A 111 4.92 -6.06 31.47
N THR A 112 5.62 -6.46 30.41
CA THR A 112 6.59 -5.63 29.71
C THR A 112 6.04 -5.31 28.32
N ILE A 113 6.16 -4.07 27.87
CA ILE A 113 5.80 -3.62 26.53
C ILE A 113 7.02 -3.03 25.83
N GLU A 114 6.99 -3.06 24.51
CA GLU A 114 7.98 -2.42 23.65
C GLU A 114 7.24 -1.34 22.84
N LEU A 115 7.79 -0.13 22.79
CA LEU A 115 7.25 0.99 22.02
C LEU A 115 8.34 1.60 21.16
N ASN A 116 8.01 1.79 19.90
CA ASN A 116 8.84 2.50 18.95
C ASN A 116 8.35 3.94 18.81
N HIS A 117 9.02 4.87 19.48
CA HIS A 117 8.60 6.26 19.55
C HIS A 117 8.74 6.98 18.20
N ARG A 118 9.79 6.67 17.43
CA ARG A 118 10.01 7.24 16.10
C ARG A 118 8.88 6.87 15.15
N LEU A 119 8.56 5.59 15.06
CA LEU A 119 7.47 5.10 14.24
C LEU A 119 6.11 5.69 14.66
N ARG A 120 5.85 5.88 15.96
CA ARG A 120 4.63 6.55 16.44
C ARG A 120 4.54 7.98 15.93
N LYS A 121 5.63 8.76 16.03
CA LYS A 121 5.70 10.13 15.50
C LYS A 121 5.47 10.16 13.98
N TYR A 122 6.08 9.24 13.24
CA TYR A 122 5.85 9.13 11.80
C TYR A 122 4.43 8.74 11.43
N LYS A 123 3.82 7.76 12.12
CA LYS A 123 2.42 7.38 11.89
C LYS A 123 1.46 8.52 12.20
N GLN A 124 1.72 9.30 13.25
CA GLN A 124 0.91 10.46 13.60
C GLN A 124 0.98 11.52 12.49
N LYS A 125 2.18 11.88 12.05
CA LYS A 125 2.38 12.81 10.92
C LYS A 125 1.72 12.29 9.63
N ALA A 126 1.89 11.01 9.31
CA ALA A 126 1.27 10.39 8.14
C ALA A 126 -0.27 10.41 8.24
N LYS A 127 -0.83 10.21 9.43
CA LYS A 127 -2.27 10.29 9.68
C LYS A 127 -2.81 11.70 9.42
N GLU A 128 -2.13 12.72 9.93
CA GLU A 128 -2.48 14.12 9.71
C GLU A 128 -2.45 14.47 8.22
N LEU A 129 -1.38 14.12 7.52
CA LEU A 129 -1.26 14.32 6.07
C LEU A 129 -2.36 13.59 5.30
N LEU A 130 -2.59 12.30 5.57
CA LEU A 130 -3.62 11.53 4.86
C LEU A 130 -5.04 12.01 5.12
N CYS A 131 -5.31 12.61 6.29
CA CYS A 131 -6.60 13.18 6.65
C CYS A 131 -6.79 14.64 6.21
N SER A 132 -5.74 15.29 5.68
CA SER A 132 -5.85 16.60 5.04
C SER A 132 -6.68 16.55 3.76
N GLU A 133 -7.05 17.72 3.24
CA GLU A 133 -7.78 17.85 1.97
C GLU A 133 -6.97 17.23 0.79
N GLU A 134 -5.67 17.50 0.72
CA GLU A 134 -4.77 16.92 -0.28
C GLU A 134 -4.68 15.40 -0.13
N GLY A 135 -4.57 14.92 1.12
CA GLY A 135 -4.56 13.49 1.42
C GLY A 135 -5.85 12.78 1.01
N LEU A 136 -7.00 13.45 1.12
CA LEU A 136 -8.29 12.95 0.61
C LEU A 136 -8.32 12.91 -0.92
N LYS A 137 -7.80 13.95 -1.61
CA LYS A 137 -7.67 13.98 -3.08
C LYS A 137 -6.80 12.84 -3.59
N HIS A 138 -5.60 12.67 -3.03
CA HIS A 138 -4.70 11.57 -3.40
C HIS A 138 -5.31 10.20 -3.12
N ARG A 139 -6.08 10.04 -2.04
CA ARG A 139 -6.79 8.79 -1.75
C ARG A 139 -7.92 8.51 -2.73
N GLY A 140 -8.65 9.53 -3.17
CA GLY A 140 -9.73 9.41 -4.16
C GLY A 140 -9.24 9.05 -5.56
N GLN A 141 -8.11 9.63 -5.99
CA GLN A 141 -7.49 9.33 -7.29
C GLN A 141 -7.10 7.85 -7.45
N ARG A 142 -6.79 7.18 -6.33
CA ARG A 142 -6.33 5.80 -6.31
C ARG A 142 -7.35 4.77 -6.83
N CYS A 143 -8.63 4.99 -6.56
CA CYS A 143 -9.69 4.14 -7.09
C CYS A 143 -9.82 4.27 -8.61
N ILE A 144 -9.42 5.42 -9.16
CA ILE A 144 -9.57 5.77 -10.58
C ILE A 144 -8.36 5.32 -11.39
N GLU A 145 -7.14 5.55 -10.87
CA GLU A 145 -5.90 5.34 -11.63
C GLU A 145 -5.41 3.88 -11.54
N PRO A 146 -4.80 3.41 -10.43
CA PRO A 146 -4.27 2.06 -10.37
C PRO A 146 -5.37 0.99 -10.25
N GLU A 147 -6.36 1.18 -9.38
CA GLU A 147 -7.31 0.11 -9.03
C GLU A 147 -8.24 -0.23 -10.21
N ALA A 148 -8.75 0.78 -10.92
CA ALA A 148 -9.59 0.54 -12.10
C ALA A 148 -8.81 -0.16 -13.23
N VAL A 149 -7.55 0.22 -13.46
CA VAL A 149 -6.71 -0.42 -14.50
C VAL A 149 -6.43 -1.88 -14.15
N PHE A 150 -6.02 -2.16 -12.92
CA PHE A 150 -5.81 -3.54 -12.48
C PHE A 150 -7.10 -4.37 -12.46
N GLY A 151 -8.24 -3.77 -12.10
CA GLY A 151 -9.54 -4.40 -12.16
C GLY A 151 -9.93 -4.80 -13.59
N GLN A 152 -9.78 -3.88 -14.55
CA GLN A 152 -10.05 -4.18 -15.96
C GLN A 152 -9.12 -5.25 -16.51
N MET A 153 -7.82 -5.16 -16.22
CA MET A 153 -6.84 -6.15 -16.65
C MET A 153 -7.17 -7.55 -16.12
N LYS A 154 -7.40 -7.68 -14.81
CA LYS A 154 -7.56 -8.99 -14.17
C LYS A 154 -8.94 -9.59 -14.34
N ASN A 155 -10.00 -8.78 -14.26
CA ASN A 155 -11.38 -9.28 -14.25
C ASN A 155 -12.02 -9.21 -15.64
N ASN A 156 -11.90 -8.06 -16.34
CA ASN A 156 -12.55 -7.90 -17.64
C ASN A 156 -11.76 -8.55 -18.77
N MET A 157 -10.43 -8.53 -18.70
CA MET A 157 -9.54 -9.12 -19.73
C MET A 157 -8.98 -10.49 -19.33
N ASN A 158 -9.32 -10.97 -18.13
CA ASN A 158 -8.82 -12.24 -17.56
C ASN A 158 -7.28 -12.38 -17.58
N TYR A 159 -6.55 -11.26 -17.58
CA TYR A 159 -5.09 -11.24 -17.62
C TYR A 159 -4.53 -11.28 -16.19
N LYS A 160 -4.53 -12.48 -15.60
CA LYS A 160 -4.13 -12.71 -14.20
C LYS A 160 -2.70 -13.22 -14.03
N ARG A 161 -2.10 -13.76 -15.09
CA ARG A 161 -0.75 -14.35 -15.09
C ARG A 161 -0.04 -14.01 -16.40
N PHE A 162 1.25 -13.74 -16.29
CA PHE A 162 2.14 -13.65 -17.45
C PHE A 162 2.33 -15.03 -18.08
N ARG A 163 2.48 -15.05 -19.41
CA ARG A 163 2.67 -16.30 -20.16
C ARG A 163 4.15 -16.65 -20.29
N HIS A 164 5.02 -15.64 -20.30
CA HIS A 164 6.46 -15.84 -20.40
C HIS A 164 7.15 -15.85 -19.04
N PHE A 165 8.30 -16.51 -19.01
CA PHE A 165 9.20 -16.58 -17.86
C PHE A 165 10.46 -15.76 -18.11
N GLY A 166 11.03 -15.22 -17.03
CA GLY A 166 12.19 -14.33 -17.08
C GLY A 166 11.79 -12.85 -17.13
N LYS A 167 12.55 -12.01 -16.43
CA LYS A 167 12.24 -10.59 -16.24
C LYS A 167 12.05 -9.85 -17.56
N ASP A 168 12.93 -10.08 -18.53
CA ASP A 168 12.91 -9.37 -19.81
C ASP A 168 11.67 -9.70 -20.64
N LYS A 169 11.29 -11.00 -20.69
CA LYS A 169 10.10 -11.44 -21.43
C LYS A 169 8.81 -11.00 -20.74
N VAL A 170 8.76 -11.05 -19.40
CA VAL A 170 7.63 -10.53 -18.62
C VAL A 170 7.49 -9.01 -18.81
N PHE A 171 8.61 -8.29 -18.85
CA PHE A 171 8.62 -6.86 -19.11
C PHE A 171 8.08 -6.55 -20.52
N MET A 172 8.52 -7.29 -21.53
CA MET A 172 8.02 -7.16 -22.90
C MET A 172 6.50 -7.41 -22.98
N ASP A 173 6.01 -8.52 -22.41
CA ASP A 173 4.57 -8.84 -22.33
C ASP A 173 3.78 -7.69 -21.70
N PHE A 174 4.28 -7.19 -20.57
CA PHE A 174 3.63 -6.12 -19.84
C PHE A 174 3.65 -4.80 -20.63
N ALA A 175 4.76 -4.47 -21.30
CA ALA A 175 4.89 -3.27 -22.11
C ALA A 175 3.87 -3.26 -23.26
N PHE A 176 3.76 -4.36 -24.01
CA PHE A 176 2.75 -4.50 -25.07
C PHE A 176 1.33 -4.36 -24.53
N PHE A 177 1.04 -5.00 -23.40
CA PHE A 177 -0.26 -4.88 -22.75
C PHE A 177 -0.59 -3.43 -22.39
N VAL A 178 0.35 -2.71 -21.77
CA VAL A 178 0.17 -1.30 -21.36
C VAL A 178 -0.04 -0.39 -22.57
N ILE A 179 0.72 -0.59 -23.65
CA ILE A 179 0.55 0.17 -24.90
C ILE A 179 -0.86 -0.05 -25.46
N ALA A 180 -1.26 -1.32 -25.63
CA ALA A 180 -2.59 -1.66 -26.15
C ALA A 180 -3.72 -1.12 -25.25
N PHE A 181 -3.54 -1.20 -23.93
CA PHE A 181 -4.49 -0.68 -22.95
C PHE A 181 -4.64 0.85 -23.04
N ASN A 182 -3.53 1.58 -23.20
CA ASN A 182 -3.53 3.03 -23.37
C ASN A 182 -4.19 3.43 -24.70
N ILE A 183 -3.90 2.74 -25.80
CA ILE A 183 -4.57 2.96 -27.10
C ILE A 183 -6.09 2.75 -26.94
N LYS A 184 -6.51 1.65 -26.30
CA LYS A 184 -7.93 1.38 -26.02
C LYS A 184 -8.59 2.53 -25.26
N LYS A 185 -7.92 3.09 -24.24
CA LYS A 185 -8.42 4.25 -23.48
C LYS A 185 -8.52 5.50 -24.36
N MET A 186 -7.54 5.77 -25.21
CA MET A 186 -7.56 6.92 -26.12
C MET A 186 -8.74 6.81 -27.11
N CYS A 187 -8.93 5.64 -27.73
CA CYS A 187 -10.07 5.43 -28.64
C CYS A 187 -11.40 5.67 -27.93
N ALA A 188 -11.60 5.11 -26.73
CA ALA A 188 -12.83 5.32 -25.96
C ALA A 188 -13.07 6.81 -25.61
N LYS A 189 -11.99 7.58 -25.38
CA LYS A 189 -12.09 9.02 -25.12
C LYS A 189 -12.53 9.79 -26.37
N ILE A 190 -11.90 9.52 -27.51
CA ILE A 190 -12.21 10.15 -28.81
C ILE A 190 -13.67 9.86 -29.21
N THR A 191 -14.13 8.63 -29.05
CA THR A 191 -15.53 8.25 -29.28
C THR A 191 -16.49 9.04 -28.40
N LYS A 192 -16.18 9.19 -27.10
CA LYS A 192 -17.01 9.93 -26.14
C LYS A 192 -17.07 11.44 -26.44
N GLU A 193 -16.00 11.99 -27.00
CA GLU A 193 -15.92 13.39 -27.45
C GLU A 193 -16.59 13.61 -28.83
N GLY A 194 -17.21 12.58 -29.41
CA GLY A 194 -17.91 12.67 -30.70
C GLY A 194 -16.97 12.72 -31.91
N MET A 195 -15.68 12.43 -31.72
CA MET A 195 -14.65 12.47 -32.76
C MET A 195 -14.44 11.11 -33.45
N ASP A 196 -15.47 10.27 -33.45
CA ASP A 196 -15.44 8.90 -34.01
C ASP A 196 -15.07 8.85 -35.51
N TRP A 197 -15.31 9.95 -36.21
CA TRP A 197 -14.93 10.12 -37.61
C TRP A 197 -13.42 10.03 -37.86
N LEU A 198 -12.57 10.29 -36.85
CA LEU A 198 -11.12 10.12 -36.95
C LEU A 198 -10.69 8.64 -36.88
N ILE A 199 -11.48 7.80 -36.19
CA ILE A 199 -11.14 6.39 -35.97
C ILE A 199 -11.72 5.50 -37.06
N ARG A 200 -12.91 5.85 -37.58
CA ARG A 200 -13.61 5.12 -38.64
C ARG A 200 -12.71 4.71 -39.82
N PRO A 201 -11.90 5.61 -40.43
CA PRO A 201 -11.06 5.26 -41.57
C PRO A 201 -9.99 4.23 -41.22
N PHE A 202 -9.39 4.33 -40.03
CA PHE A 202 -8.42 3.35 -39.55
C PHE A 202 -9.08 1.99 -39.30
N TYR A 203 -10.27 1.97 -38.71
CA TYR A 203 -11.01 0.73 -38.48
C TYR A 203 -11.36 0.03 -39.79
N GLU A 204 -11.91 0.75 -40.76
CA GLU A 204 -12.19 0.25 -42.10
C GLU A 204 -10.92 -0.29 -42.78
N LEU A 205 -9.81 0.45 -42.71
CA LEU A 205 -8.53 0.00 -43.26
C LEU A 205 -8.04 -1.30 -42.59
N THR A 206 -8.13 -1.40 -41.26
CA THR A 206 -7.73 -2.61 -40.54
C THR A 206 -8.61 -3.81 -40.86
N VAL A 207 -9.93 -3.63 -41.03
CA VAL A 207 -10.85 -4.69 -41.44
C VAL A 207 -10.54 -5.18 -42.84
N VAL A 208 -10.25 -4.26 -43.77
CA VAL A 208 -9.82 -4.59 -45.13
C VAL A 208 -8.50 -5.37 -45.11
N LEU A 209 -7.51 -4.89 -44.37
CA LEU A 209 -6.22 -5.58 -44.22
C LEU A 209 -6.37 -6.96 -43.59
N PHE A 210 -7.22 -7.12 -42.56
CA PHE A 210 -7.46 -8.41 -41.90
C PHE A 210 -8.14 -9.40 -42.84
N ARG A 211 -9.17 -8.95 -43.59
CA ARG A 211 -9.82 -9.78 -44.63
C ARG A 211 -8.86 -10.15 -45.75
N CYS A 212 -7.97 -9.25 -46.15
CA CYS A 212 -6.89 -9.53 -47.10
C CYS A 212 -5.91 -10.56 -46.53
N CYS A 213 -5.51 -10.43 -45.26
CA CYS A 213 -4.60 -11.36 -44.61
C CYS A 213 -5.21 -12.75 -44.43
N GLU A 214 -6.49 -12.85 -44.03
CA GLU A 214 -7.23 -14.12 -43.97
C GLU A 214 -7.32 -14.77 -45.34
N ARG A 215 -7.61 -14.01 -46.41
CA ARG A 215 -7.59 -14.52 -47.78
C ARG A 215 -6.21 -15.01 -48.22
N ILE A 216 -5.13 -14.36 -47.79
CA ILE A 216 -3.76 -14.78 -48.07
C ILE A 216 -3.41 -16.07 -47.30
N ASN A 217 -3.79 -16.16 -46.02
CA ASN A 217 -3.58 -17.34 -45.19
C ASN A 217 -4.38 -18.55 -45.70
N GLN A 218 -5.63 -18.35 -46.15
CA GLN A 218 -6.45 -19.40 -46.77
C GLN A 218 -5.89 -19.85 -48.14
N ARG A 219 -5.09 -19.02 -48.81
CA ARG A 219 -4.43 -19.35 -50.09
C ARG A 219 -3.08 -20.07 -49.92
N ASN A 220 -2.56 -20.23 -48.70
CA ASN A 220 -1.27 -20.88 -48.47
C ASN A 220 -1.34 -21.94 -47.34
N PRO A 221 -1.89 -23.14 -47.60
CA PRO A 221 -2.12 -24.16 -46.57
C PRO A 221 -0.87 -24.91 -46.07
N GLN A 222 0.33 -24.59 -46.56
CA GLN A 222 1.48 -25.51 -46.50
C GLN A 222 2.52 -25.27 -45.39
N ASN A 223 2.21 -24.66 -44.25
CA ASN A 223 3.16 -24.65 -43.12
C ASN A 223 2.48 -24.78 -41.75
N ILE A 224 1.74 -25.87 -41.54
CA ILE A 224 1.43 -26.38 -40.18
C ILE A 224 1.77 -27.88 -40.16
N ALA A 225 3.06 -28.19 -40.11
CA ALA A 225 3.58 -29.48 -39.67
C ALA A 225 5.04 -29.31 -39.24
N ALA A 226 5.24 -28.94 -37.97
CA ALA A 226 6.37 -29.30 -37.11
C ALA A 226 6.12 -28.72 -35.71
#